data_AF-A0AAE0NI44-F1
#
_entry.id   AF-A0AAE0NI44-F1
#
_cell.length_a   1.000
_cell.length_b   1.000
_cell.length_c   1.000
_cell.angle_alpha   90.00
_cell.angle_beta   90.00
_cell.angle_gamma   90.00
#
_symmetry.space_group_name_H-M   'P 1'
#
loop_
_entity.id
_entity.type
_entity.pdbx_description
1 polymer ?
#
loop_
_entity_poly.entity_id
_entity_poly.type
_entity_poly.pdbx_seq_one_letter_code
_entity_poly.pdbx_strand_id
1 'polypeptide(L)'
;MTTATLPTPRPPSWTVKLSDTGAWRTALASGRPVLAHLNADTTWLIQLPYPASATAPEGRSHFNVLVDPWLQGPQSDVASWFSTQWHVQAPSVQTIKELNDILGQLEHEGNISKVDASYVDAVAISHEFTDHCHRATLRELPRDTPVFATDKAAKLIRSWSHFDRVITTPGFSQTHEDWTSAIGDKTGSLAPWLGIGRIVTEGNALYYHSAVIIVFDLGTAAGSGRRDAEAIIYSPHGIKPADLAWIKTPGKRINTLALLHGLDDVRIWMTSQLNLGALNGIEAVRACGARYWIATHDEVKKGAGVISWLLRRKSYGLQDAVKAEEAKLDASGDSPAHYDFVGLGSGDGLVLQAAAAASSLVA
;
A
#
# COMPACT_ATOMS: atom_id res chain seq x y z
N MET A 1 -10.33 -29.94 31.15
CA MET A 1 -10.21 -28.60 30.56
C MET A 1 -9.12 -28.68 29.50
N THR A 2 -9.54 -28.94 28.27
CA THR A 2 -8.66 -29.02 27.10
C THR A 2 -8.25 -27.60 26.71
N THR A 3 -6.97 -27.29 26.83
CA THR A 3 -6.36 -26.09 26.28
C THR A 3 -6.50 -26.13 24.76
N ALA A 4 -7.44 -25.36 24.23
CA ALA A 4 -7.54 -25.12 22.80
C ALA A 4 -6.26 -24.39 22.36
N THR A 5 -5.38 -25.09 21.67
CA THR A 5 -4.25 -24.50 20.95
C THR A 5 -4.82 -23.55 19.91
N LEU A 6 -4.56 -22.25 20.08
CA LEU A 6 -4.93 -21.23 19.11
C LEU A 6 -4.32 -21.57 17.74
N PRO A 7 -5.10 -21.52 16.64
CA PRO A 7 -4.57 -21.81 15.32
C PRO A 7 -3.49 -20.79 14.96
N THR A 8 -2.33 -21.27 14.54
CA THR A 8 -1.36 -20.44 13.82
C THR A 8 -2.01 -19.96 12.52
N PRO A 9 -1.98 -18.65 12.20
CA PRO A 9 -2.52 -18.17 10.95
C PRO A 9 -1.78 -18.85 9.79
N ARG A 10 -2.49 -19.71 9.05
CA ARG A 10 -1.97 -20.29 7.81
C ARG A 10 -1.86 -19.13 6.81
N PRO A 11 -0.74 -18.96 6.09
CA PRO A 11 -0.67 -17.97 5.03
C PRO A 11 -1.83 -18.24 4.06
N PRO A 12 -2.54 -17.20 3.59
CA PRO A 12 -3.57 -17.37 2.57
C PRO A 12 -3.01 -18.18 1.40
N SER A 13 -3.82 -19.01 0.74
CA SER A 13 -3.39 -19.85 -0.40
C SER A 13 -2.89 -19.06 -1.63
N TRP A 14 -2.81 -17.73 -1.52
CA TRP A 14 -2.49 -16.79 -2.58
C TRP A 14 -1.25 -15.94 -2.27
N THR A 15 -0.49 -16.28 -1.22
CA THR A 15 0.83 -15.70 -0.99
C THR A 15 1.87 -16.32 -1.92
N VAL A 16 2.79 -15.52 -2.44
CA VAL A 16 3.85 -15.94 -3.35
C VAL A 16 5.22 -15.47 -2.83
N LYS A 17 6.26 -16.27 -3.06
CA LYS A 17 7.65 -15.82 -2.84
C LYS A 17 8.14 -15.18 -4.13
N LEU A 18 8.49 -13.90 -4.09
CA LEU A 18 8.89 -13.12 -5.27
C LEU A 18 10.22 -13.60 -5.87
N SER A 19 11.05 -14.29 -5.09
CA SER A 19 12.26 -14.96 -5.58
C SER A 19 11.96 -16.13 -6.53
N ASP A 20 10.75 -16.69 -6.48
CA ASP A 20 10.27 -17.68 -7.44
C ASP A 20 9.52 -16.96 -8.58
N THR A 21 10.24 -16.64 -9.65
CA THR A 21 9.68 -15.93 -10.81
C THR A 21 8.59 -16.71 -11.54
N GLY A 22 8.59 -18.04 -11.46
CA GLY A 22 7.53 -18.88 -12.01
C GLY A 22 6.24 -18.76 -11.22
N ALA A 23 6.33 -18.79 -9.89
CA ALA A 23 5.19 -18.56 -9.01
C ALA A 23 4.69 -17.11 -9.13
N TRP A 24 5.58 -16.13 -9.23
CA TRP A 24 5.19 -14.73 -9.44
C TRP A 24 4.47 -14.53 -10.78
N ARG A 25 4.98 -15.11 -11.88
CA ARG A 25 4.28 -15.09 -13.17
C ARG A 25 2.89 -15.75 -13.09
N THR A 26 2.79 -16.87 -12.37
CA THR A 26 1.49 -17.53 -12.13
C THR A 26 0.53 -16.64 -11.34
N ALA A 27 1.03 -15.90 -10.35
CA ALA A 27 0.24 -14.92 -9.60
C ALA A 27 -0.27 -13.79 -10.51
N LEU A 28 0.59 -13.27 -11.38
CA LEU A 28 0.22 -12.23 -12.37
C LEU A 28 -0.80 -12.74 -13.40
N ALA A 29 -0.71 -14.01 -13.80
CA ALA A 29 -1.67 -14.63 -14.72
C ALA A 29 -3.09 -14.82 -14.12
N SER A 30 -3.29 -14.53 -12.83
CA SER A 30 -4.61 -14.64 -12.18
C SER A 30 -5.63 -13.59 -12.65
N GLY A 31 -5.19 -12.53 -13.33
CA GLY A 31 -6.04 -11.41 -13.73
C GLY A 31 -6.51 -10.57 -12.54
N ARG A 32 -5.82 -10.66 -11.40
CA ARG A 32 -6.09 -9.91 -10.17
C ARG A 32 -4.87 -9.08 -9.76
N PRO A 33 -5.05 -7.97 -9.03
CA PRO A 33 -3.94 -7.20 -8.50
C PRO A 33 -2.98 -8.06 -7.67
N VAL A 34 -1.68 -7.88 -7.88
CA VAL A 34 -0.64 -8.51 -7.06
C VAL A 34 0.08 -7.43 -6.25
N LEU A 35 0.16 -7.65 -4.94
CA LEU A 35 1.02 -6.87 -4.05
C LEU A 35 2.36 -7.59 -3.88
N ALA A 36 3.45 -6.85 -3.89
CA ALA A 36 4.80 -7.32 -3.63
C ALA A 36 5.46 -6.42 -2.58
N HIS A 37 5.85 -6.99 -1.44
CA HIS A 37 6.55 -6.28 -0.37
C HIS A 37 8.05 -6.36 -0.63
N LEU A 38 8.67 -5.25 -1.03
CA LEU A 38 10.04 -5.22 -1.52
C LEU A 38 11.07 -4.89 -0.43
N ASN A 39 10.63 -4.29 0.67
CA ASN A 39 11.40 -4.21 1.92
C ASN A 39 10.49 -4.68 3.07
N ALA A 40 10.98 -4.75 4.30
CA ALA A 40 10.18 -5.20 5.44
C ALA A 40 9.31 -4.07 6.06
N ASP A 41 9.14 -2.95 5.35
CA ASP A 41 8.72 -1.67 5.91
C ASP A 41 7.67 -0.98 5.00
N THR A 42 8.10 -0.14 4.05
CA THR A 42 7.27 0.78 3.26
C THR A 42 7.22 0.52 1.77
N THR A 43 8.20 -0.21 1.21
CA THR A 43 8.32 -0.34 -0.24
C THR A 43 7.40 -1.43 -0.76
N TRP A 44 6.35 -1.01 -1.44
CA TRP A 44 5.40 -1.91 -2.09
C TRP A 44 5.42 -1.73 -3.60
N LEU A 45 5.35 -2.83 -4.33
CA LEU A 45 4.99 -2.82 -5.74
C LEU A 45 3.55 -3.33 -5.88
N ILE A 46 2.71 -2.53 -6.52
CA ILE A 46 1.33 -2.87 -6.84
C ILE A 46 1.26 -3.12 -8.34
N GLN A 47 0.91 -4.33 -8.73
CA GLN A 47 0.84 -4.73 -10.12
C GLN A 47 -0.63 -4.94 -10.50
N LEU A 48 -1.15 -4.03 -11.30
CA LEU A 48 -2.54 -4.00 -11.73
C LEU A 48 -2.65 -4.61 -13.13
N PRO A 49 -3.52 -5.61 -13.36
CA PRO A 49 -3.79 -6.07 -14.71
C PRO A 49 -4.47 -4.94 -15.52
N TYR A 50 -4.24 -4.89 -16.82
CA TYR A 50 -5.01 -3.98 -17.68
C TYR A 50 -6.47 -4.44 -17.79
N PRO A 51 -7.46 -3.54 -17.66
CA PRO A 51 -8.86 -3.89 -17.91
C PRO A 51 -9.06 -4.33 -19.36
N ALA A 52 -10.08 -5.16 -19.60
CA ALA A 52 -10.45 -5.57 -20.97
C ALA A 52 -10.83 -4.39 -21.89
N SER A 53 -11.18 -3.23 -21.31
CA SER A 53 -11.47 -1.99 -22.03
C SER A 53 -10.23 -1.19 -22.42
N ALA A 54 -9.04 -1.55 -21.93
CA ALA A 54 -7.78 -0.88 -22.25
C ALA A 54 -6.85 -1.80 -23.03
N THR A 55 -6.15 -1.23 -24.00
CA THR A 55 -5.04 -1.92 -24.67
C THR A 55 -3.79 -1.74 -23.84
N ALA A 56 -3.20 -2.86 -23.39
CA ALA A 56 -1.91 -2.83 -22.72
C ALA A 56 -0.81 -2.38 -23.70
N PRO A 57 0.17 -1.57 -23.27
CA PRO A 57 1.35 -1.25 -24.08
C PRO A 57 2.11 -2.52 -24.51
N GLU A 58 2.82 -2.44 -25.63
CA GLU A 58 3.63 -3.56 -26.12
C GLU A 58 4.64 -4.01 -25.05
N GLY A 59 4.72 -5.33 -24.82
CA GLY A 59 5.60 -5.91 -23.81
C GLY A 59 5.14 -5.70 -22.36
N ARG A 60 3.88 -5.28 -22.14
CA ARG A 60 3.32 -5.06 -20.79
C ARG A 60 2.06 -5.89 -20.58
N SER A 61 2.04 -6.66 -19.49
CA SER A 61 0.85 -7.35 -18.99
C SER A 61 0.22 -6.62 -17.81
N HIS A 62 1.00 -5.82 -17.09
CA HIS A 62 0.55 -5.10 -15.88
C HIS A 62 1.00 -3.63 -15.87
N PHE A 63 0.21 -2.81 -15.18
CA PHE A 63 0.58 -1.46 -14.77
C PHE A 63 1.16 -1.52 -13.35
N ASN A 64 2.39 -1.08 -13.20
CA ASN A 64 3.21 -1.24 -12.01
C ASN A 64 3.34 0.09 -11.26
N VAL A 65 2.73 0.19 -10.08
CA VAL A 65 2.86 1.34 -9.17
C VAL A 65 3.83 1.00 -8.05
N LEU A 66 4.94 1.75 -7.96
CA LEU A 66 5.90 1.63 -6.87
C LEU A 66 5.54 2.63 -5.76
N VAL A 67 5.35 2.14 -4.54
CA VAL A 67 4.94 2.94 -3.38
C VAL A 67 6.11 3.07 -2.43
N ASP A 68 6.38 4.31 -2.00
CA ASP A 68 7.37 4.67 -0.97
C ASP A 68 8.73 3.93 -1.08
N PRO A 69 9.45 4.04 -2.22
CA PRO A 69 10.63 3.22 -2.44
C PRO A 69 11.82 3.66 -1.59
N TRP A 70 12.28 2.74 -0.74
CA TRP A 70 13.52 2.79 0.03
C TRP A 70 14.18 1.40 0.00
N LEU A 71 15.17 1.23 -0.87
CA LEU A 71 15.81 -0.08 -1.14
C LEU A 71 17.21 -0.22 -0.55
N GLN A 72 17.96 0.88 -0.45
CA GLN A 72 19.32 0.88 0.07
C GLN A 72 19.62 2.17 0.82
N GLY A 73 20.69 2.12 1.61
CA GLY A 73 21.19 3.28 2.34
C GLY A 73 20.36 3.61 3.59
N PRO A 74 20.87 4.53 4.42
CA PRO A 74 20.17 4.97 5.62
C PRO A 74 19.02 5.92 5.32
N GLN A 75 18.01 5.91 6.18
CA GLN A 75 17.09 7.03 6.38
C GLN A 75 17.80 8.06 7.26
N SER A 76 17.78 9.35 6.89
CA SER A 76 18.24 10.44 7.74
C SER A 76 17.38 11.69 7.55
N ASP A 77 16.64 12.06 8.59
CA ASP A 77 15.78 13.25 8.58
C ASP A 77 16.38 14.40 9.41
N VAL A 78 16.19 15.63 8.93
CA VAL A 78 16.69 16.90 9.52
C VAL A 78 18.21 17.04 9.49
N ALA A 79 18.92 16.20 10.25
CA ALA A 79 20.38 16.08 10.28
C ALA A 79 20.78 14.69 10.81
N SER A 80 21.89 14.11 10.33
CA SER A 80 22.32 12.74 10.69
C SER A 80 22.56 12.52 12.20
N TRP A 81 22.79 13.58 12.98
CA TRP A 81 22.90 13.53 14.44
C TRP A 81 21.55 13.50 15.18
N PHE A 82 20.43 13.75 14.49
CA PHE A 82 19.08 13.83 15.07
C PHE A 82 18.36 12.48 15.05
N SER A 83 18.28 11.83 13.87
CA SER A 83 17.78 10.46 13.70
C SER A 83 18.34 9.85 12.41
N THR A 84 19.07 8.74 12.52
CA THR A 84 19.44 7.90 11.38
C THR A 84 18.93 6.49 11.61
N GLN A 85 18.25 5.90 10.63
CA GLN A 85 17.71 4.54 10.73
C GLN A 85 18.17 3.68 9.55
N TRP A 86 18.33 2.39 9.81
CA TRP A 86 18.70 1.40 8.80
C TRP A 86 17.73 0.23 8.84
N HIS A 87 17.47 -0.34 7.67
CA HIS A 87 16.85 -1.66 7.56
C HIS A 87 17.62 -2.69 8.38
N VAL A 88 16.88 -3.54 9.08
CA VAL A 88 17.39 -4.72 9.77
C VAL A 88 17.27 -5.94 8.86
N GLN A 89 16.19 -6.03 8.11
CA GLN A 89 16.00 -7.00 7.04
C GLN A 89 16.35 -6.35 5.69
N ALA A 90 17.27 -6.97 4.95
CA ALA A 90 17.62 -6.49 3.63
C ALA A 90 16.38 -6.49 2.70
N PRO A 91 16.22 -5.44 1.88
CA PRO A 91 15.19 -5.42 0.84
C PRO A 91 15.37 -6.58 -0.14
N SER A 92 14.26 -7.12 -0.66
CA SER A 92 14.28 -8.27 -1.56
C SER A 92 14.85 -7.93 -2.94
N VAL A 93 14.91 -6.64 -3.27
CA VAL A 93 15.63 -6.07 -4.40
C VAL A 93 16.48 -4.91 -3.88
N GLN A 94 17.67 -4.76 -4.43
CA GLN A 94 18.68 -3.82 -3.94
C GLN A 94 18.69 -2.49 -4.69
N THR A 95 18.24 -2.49 -5.96
CA THR A 95 18.23 -1.29 -6.81
C THR A 95 17.00 -1.26 -7.69
N ILE A 96 16.65 -0.08 -8.20
CA ILE A 96 15.58 0.07 -9.22
C ILE A 96 15.96 -0.69 -10.49
N LYS A 97 17.25 -0.75 -10.84
CA LYS A 97 17.73 -1.53 -11.99
C LYS A 97 17.44 -3.02 -11.82
N GLU A 98 17.73 -3.59 -10.66
CA GLU A 98 17.45 -5.00 -10.36
C GLU A 98 15.95 -5.28 -10.42
N LEU A 99 15.12 -4.42 -9.80
CA LEU A 99 13.67 -4.53 -9.90
C LEU A 99 13.22 -4.51 -11.36
N ASN A 100 13.75 -3.59 -12.17
CA ASN A 100 13.43 -3.46 -13.58
C ASN A 100 13.82 -4.70 -14.39
N ASP A 101 15.00 -5.28 -14.12
CA ASP A 101 15.48 -6.50 -14.78
C ASP A 101 14.57 -7.69 -14.43
N ILE A 102 14.10 -7.81 -13.18
CA ILE A 102 13.15 -8.85 -12.76
C ILE A 102 11.79 -8.66 -13.45
N LEU A 103 11.24 -7.44 -13.45
CA LEU A 103 9.95 -7.16 -14.10
C LEU A 103 10.00 -7.46 -15.60
N GLY A 104 11.09 -7.14 -16.28
CA GLY A 104 11.28 -7.51 -17.69
C GLY A 104 11.33 -9.03 -17.92
N GLN A 105 11.89 -9.81 -16.98
CA GLN A 105 11.85 -11.28 -17.05
C GLN A 105 10.45 -11.84 -16.83
N LEU A 106 9.59 -11.16 -16.07
CA LEU A 106 8.20 -11.60 -15.88
C LEU A 106 7.40 -11.44 -17.18
N GLU A 107 7.66 -10.38 -17.95
CA GLU A 107 6.97 -10.07 -19.22
C GLU A 107 7.47 -10.90 -20.42
N HIS A 108 8.77 -11.22 -20.47
CA HIS A 108 9.38 -11.91 -21.62
C HIS A 108 9.89 -13.31 -21.25
N GLU A 109 9.25 -14.35 -21.79
CA GLU A 109 9.76 -15.73 -21.69
C GLU A 109 11.00 -15.90 -22.61
N GLY A 110 12.18 -15.96 -22.01
CA GLY A 110 13.32 -16.72 -22.56
C GLY A 110 14.12 -16.15 -23.73
N ASN A 111 13.68 -15.11 -24.44
CA ASN A 111 14.53 -14.32 -25.34
C ASN A 111 13.71 -13.17 -25.94
N ILE A 112 14.24 -11.94 -25.90
CA ILE A 112 14.17 -10.88 -26.92
C ILE A 112 14.54 -9.53 -26.28
N SER A 113 15.20 -8.70 -27.10
CA SER A 113 15.74 -7.36 -26.86
C SER A 113 15.18 -6.61 -25.66
N LYS A 114 16.07 -6.24 -24.72
CA LYS A 114 15.83 -5.21 -23.70
C LYS A 114 15.10 -4.04 -24.34
N VAL A 115 13.84 -3.85 -23.99
CA VAL A 115 13.22 -2.55 -24.12
C VAL A 115 13.96 -1.66 -23.13
N ASP A 116 14.60 -0.59 -23.61
CA ASP A 116 15.30 0.38 -22.77
C ASP A 116 14.30 1.32 -22.07
N ALA A 117 13.27 0.71 -21.47
CA ALA A 117 12.17 1.38 -20.80
C ALA A 117 12.02 0.83 -19.37
N SER A 118 11.52 1.68 -18.48
CA SER A 118 11.21 1.23 -17.13
C SER A 118 9.91 0.41 -17.11
N TYR A 119 9.94 -0.67 -16.34
CA TYR A 119 8.77 -1.45 -15.95
C TYR A 119 8.04 -0.87 -14.73
N VAL A 120 8.46 0.29 -14.21
CA VAL A 120 7.72 1.05 -13.20
C VAL A 120 6.97 2.18 -13.91
N ASP A 121 5.64 2.11 -13.90
CA ASP A 121 4.78 3.04 -14.66
C ASP A 121 4.48 4.32 -13.89
N ALA A 122 4.40 4.23 -12.56
CA ALA A 122 4.19 5.38 -11.69
C ALA A 122 4.78 5.13 -10.31
N VAL A 123 5.07 6.22 -9.60
CA VAL A 123 5.44 6.18 -8.20
C VAL A 123 4.39 6.89 -7.36
N ALA A 124 4.02 6.32 -6.22
CA ALA A 124 3.20 6.99 -5.20
C ALA A 124 4.01 7.21 -3.92
N ILE A 125 4.06 8.45 -3.43
CA ILE A 125 4.77 8.86 -2.22
C ILE A 125 3.80 9.36 -1.17
N SER A 126 3.76 8.69 -0.01
CA SER A 126 2.83 8.97 1.08
C SER A 126 3.27 10.15 1.95
N HIS A 127 4.57 10.28 2.24
CA HIS A 127 5.10 11.28 3.16
C HIS A 127 6.48 11.78 2.72
N GLU A 128 6.89 12.97 3.16
CA GLU A 128 8.19 13.57 2.83
C GLU A 128 9.40 12.95 3.55
N PHE A 129 9.17 12.09 4.54
CA PHE A 129 10.22 11.49 5.37
C PHE A 129 11.06 10.49 4.58
N THR A 130 12.34 10.38 4.91
CA THR A 130 13.28 9.62 4.06
C THR A 130 13.07 8.11 4.03
N ASP A 131 12.27 7.53 4.94
CA ASP A 131 11.82 6.14 4.93
C ASP A 131 10.61 5.89 4.01
N HIS A 132 10.07 6.96 3.42
CA HIS A 132 9.00 6.94 2.42
C HIS A 132 9.43 7.59 1.10
N CYS A 133 10.12 8.73 1.17
CA CYS A 133 10.55 9.58 0.07
C CYS A 133 12.09 9.55 -0.07
N HIS A 134 12.65 8.35 -0.25
CA HIS A 134 14.11 8.16 -0.25
C HIS A 134 14.75 8.68 -1.55
N ARG A 135 15.47 9.81 -1.46
CA ARG A 135 16.04 10.51 -2.63
C ARG A 135 16.98 9.65 -3.49
N ALA A 136 17.84 8.84 -2.86
CA ALA A 136 18.83 8.07 -3.63
C ALA A 136 18.13 7.00 -4.48
N THR A 137 17.21 6.24 -3.88
CA THR A 137 16.40 5.23 -4.60
C THR A 137 15.53 5.88 -5.67
N LEU A 138 14.84 6.98 -5.37
CA LEU A 138 13.99 7.66 -6.35
C LEU A 138 14.79 8.16 -7.57
N ARG A 139 16.01 8.65 -7.39
CA ARG A 139 16.84 9.14 -8.49
C ARG A 139 17.43 8.04 -9.39
N GLU A 140 17.27 6.77 -9.04
CA GLU A 140 17.60 5.66 -9.93
C GLU A 140 16.52 5.46 -11.02
N LEU A 141 15.30 5.97 -10.81
CA LEU A 141 14.23 5.92 -11.81
C LEU A 141 14.50 6.91 -12.96
N PRO A 142 14.02 6.59 -14.18
CA PRO A 142 14.02 7.54 -15.29
C PRO A 142 13.31 8.86 -14.97
N ARG A 143 13.71 9.92 -15.68
CA ARG A 143 13.18 11.27 -15.46
C ARG A 143 11.72 11.42 -15.86
N ASP A 144 11.28 10.62 -16.82
CA ASP A 144 9.92 10.63 -17.36
C ASP A 144 8.93 9.82 -16.52
N THR A 145 9.40 9.03 -15.53
CA THR A 145 8.55 8.33 -14.57
C THR A 145 7.69 9.34 -13.78
N PRO A 146 6.35 9.28 -13.88
CA PRO A 146 5.48 10.19 -13.15
C PRO A 146 5.46 9.85 -11.66
N VAL A 147 5.62 10.88 -10.83
CA VAL A 147 5.61 10.75 -9.37
C VAL A 147 4.40 11.45 -8.78
N PHE A 148 3.53 10.70 -8.11
CA PHE A 148 2.37 11.18 -7.37
C PHE A 148 2.73 11.28 -5.90
N ALA A 149 2.70 12.48 -5.34
CA ALA A 149 3.18 12.71 -3.99
C ALA A 149 2.32 13.72 -3.23
N THR A 150 2.28 13.61 -1.90
CA THR A 150 1.62 14.60 -1.05
C THR A 150 2.28 15.97 -1.16
N ASP A 151 1.59 17.06 -0.81
CA ASP A 151 2.04 18.44 -1.04
C ASP A 151 3.52 18.70 -0.68
N LYS A 152 3.94 18.23 0.49
CA LYS A 152 5.31 18.40 0.99
C LYS A 152 6.31 17.50 0.27
N ALA A 153 5.98 16.22 0.09
CA ALA A 153 6.81 15.28 -0.66
C ALA A 153 6.97 15.75 -2.12
N ALA A 154 5.90 16.20 -2.77
CA ALA A 154 5.93 16.76 -4.12
C ALA A 154 6.83 18.01 -4.20
N LYS A 155 6.74 18.94 -3.24
CA LYS A 155 7.65 20.10 -3.15
C LYS A 155 9.11 19.66 -3.01
N LEU A 156 9.39 18.70 -2.13
CA LEU A 156 10.73 18.17 -1.91
C LEU A 156 11.28 17.51 -3.19
N ILE A 157 10.50 16.64 -3.83
CA ILE A 157 10.91 15.90 -5.04
C ILE A 157 11.15 16.87 -6.21
N ARG A 158 10.29 17.89 -6.39
CA ARG A 158 10.51 18.95 -7.39
C ARG A 158 11.82 19.70 -7.17
N SER A 159 12.21 19.96 -5.92
CA SER A 159 13.50 20.62 -5.59
C SER A 159 14.72 19.83 -6.06
N TRP A 160 14.57 18.52 -6.33
CA TRP A 160 15.66 17.69 -6.80
C TRP A 160 15.92 17.85 -8.29
N SER A 161 15.03 18.50 -9.05
CA SER A 161 15.14 18.74 -10.50
C SER A 161 15.52 17.48 -11.30
N HIS A 162 14.92 16.34 -10.93
CA HIS A 162 15.18 15.05 -11.56
C HIS A 162 14.02 14.63 -12.47
N PHE A 163 12.81 14.58 -11.92
CA PHE A 163 11.61 14.13 -12.64
C PHE A 163 10.97 15.26 -13.44
N ASP A 164 10.51 14.92 -14.64
CA ASP A 164 9.80 15.85 -15.53
C ASP A 164 8.34 16.05 -15.07
N ARG A 165 7.77 15.06 -14.37
CA ARG A 165 6.38 15.07 -13.89
C ARG A 165 6.30 14.69 -12.41
N VAL A 166 6.04 15.68 -11.56
CA VAL A 166 5.70 15.47 -10.16
C VAL A 166 4.30 16.04 -9.91
N ILE A 167 3.33 15.16 -9.70
CA ILE A 167 1.92 15.47 -9.51
C ILE A 167 1.64 15.49 -8.01
N THR A 168 1.00 16.55 -7.53
CA THR A 168 0.52 16.60 -6.16
C THR A 168 -0.78 15.80 -6.06
N THR A 169 -0.84 14.81 -5.18
CA THR A 169 -2.01 13.94 -5.05
C THR A 169 -3.24 14.72 -4.57
N PRO A 170 -4.36 14.65 -5.29
CA PRO A 170 -5.60 15.30 -4.87
C PRO A 170 -6.17 14.65 -3.62
N GLY A 171 -6.83 15.47 -2.80
CA GLY A 171 -7.59 14.99 -1.64
C GLY A 171 -8.85 14.25 -2.08
N PHE A 172 -9.16 13.14 -1.41
CA PHE A 172 -10.37 12.36 -1.63
C PHE A 172 -11.12 12.17 -0.32
N SER A 173 -12.42 12.47 -0.34
CA SER A 173 -13.24 12.57 0.86
C SER A 173 -14.71 12.34 0.52
N GLN A 174 -15.55 12.28 1.55
CA GLN A 174 -16.99 12.10 1.43
C GLN A 174 -17.69 13.09 0.48
N THR A 175 -17.15 14.30 0.30
CA THR A 175 -17.74 15.36 -0.53
C THR A 175 -17.63 15.10 -2.03
N HIS A 176 -16.78 14.17 -2.45
CA HIS A 176 -16.54 13.87 -3.86
C HIS A 176 -17.48 12.77 -4.35
N GLU A 177 -18.38 13.06 -5.28
CA GLU A 177 -19.36 12.07 -5.77
C GLU A 177 -18.72 10.91 -6.54
N ASP A 178 -17.72 11.21 -7.36
CA ASP A 178 -17.08 10.26 -8.27
C ASP A 178 -15.55 10.34 -8.19
N TRP A 179 -14.90 9.18 -8.11
CA TRP A 179 -13.45 9.09 -7.95
C TRP A 179 -12.70 9.51 -9.22
N THR A 180 -13.24 9.27 -10.43
CA THR A 180 -12.54 9.60 -11.68
C THR A 180 -12.34 11.11 -11.80
N SER A 181 -13.35 11.89 -11.41
CA SER A 181 -13.27 13.36 -11.40
C SER A 181 -12.38 13.93 -10.28
N ALA A 182 -12.35 13.25 -9.13
CA ALA A 182 -11.67 13.69 -7.92
C ALA A 182 -10.18 13.35 -7.93
N ILE A 183 -9.83 12.11 -8.27
CA ILE A 183 -8.48 11.55 -8.16
C ILE A 183 -7.95 10.90 -9.44
N GLY A 184 -8.74 10.88 -10.51
CA GLY A 184 -8.22 10.55 -11.84
C GLY A 184 -7.21 11.61 -12.30
N ASP A 185 -6.15 11.16 -12.97
CA ASP A 185 -5.10 12.07 -13.43
C ASP A 185 -5.53 12.84 -14.68
N LYS A 186 -5.51 14.17 -14.56
CA LYS A 186 -5.86 15.11 -15.64
C LYS A 186 -4.64 15.51 -16.48
N THR A 187 -3.44 15.07 -16.10
CA THR A 187 -2.19 15.36 -16.82
C THR A 187 -1.87 14.35 -17.92
N GLY A 188 -2.58 13.22 -17.98
CA GLY A 188 -2.33 12.12 -18.93
C GLY A 188 -1.17 11.20 -18.53
N SER A 189 -0.72 11.26 -17.27
CA SER A 189 0.31 10.38 -16.71
C SER A 189 -0.24 9.06 -16.16
N LEU A 190 -1.51 9.00 -15.77
CA LEU A 190 -2.22 7.74 -15.48
C LEU A 190 -3.23 7.40 -16.57
N ALA A 191 -3.51 6.11 -16.72
CA ALA A 191 -4.58 5.63 -17.56
C ALA A 191 -5.96 6.04 -16.99
N PRO A 192 -6.99 6.26 -17.83
CA PRO A 192 -8.31 6.72 -17.37
C PRO A 192 -9.03 5.80 -16.38
N TRP A 193 -8.64 4.53 -16.32
CA TRP A 193 -9.19 3.53 -15.41
C TRP A 193 -8.48 3.51 -14.04
N LEU A 194 -7.52 4.41 -13.79
CA LEU A 194 -6.69 4.46 -12.58
C LEU A 194 -6.66 5.88 -11.99
N GLY A 195 -6.78 5.97 -10.67
CA GLY A 195 -6.64 7.21 -9.91
C GLY A 195 -5.76 7.01 -8.68
N ILE A 196 -4.93 8.01 -8.37
CA ILE A 196 -4.07 8.04 -7.19
C ILE A 196 -4.37 9.33 -6.43
N GLY A 197 -4.86 9.20 -5.20
CA GLY A 197 -5.24 10.32 -4.35
C GLY A 197 -4.80 10.14 -2.90
N ARG A 198 -5.28 11.04 -2.05
CA ARG A 198 -4.99 11.03 -0.62
C ARG A 198 -6.22 11.22 0.23
N ILE A 199 -6.37 10.39 1.26
CA ILE A 199 -7.36 10.60 2.34
C ILE A 199 -6.63 11.23 3.52
N VAL A 200 -7.21 12.27 4.10
CA VAL A 200 -6.58 13.06 5.15
C VAL A 200 -7.40 13.03 6.42
N THR A 201 -6.73 12.85 7.56
CA THR A 201 -7.33 13.17 8.86
C THR A 201 -7.27 14.68 9.08
N GLU A 202 -8.42 15.36 9.07
CA GLU A 202 -8.47 16.80 9.32
C GLU A 202 -7.91 17.17 10.71
N GLY A 203 -7.25 18.33 10.78
CA GLY A 203 -6.66 18.85 12.02
C GLY A 203 -5.45 18.06 12.55
N ASN A 204 -4.94 17.07 11.82
CA ASN A 204 -3.75 16.34 12.22
C ASN A 204 -2.45 17.12 11.91
N ALA A 205 -1.59 17.27 12.91
CA ALA A 205 -0.30 17.95 12.77
C ALA A 205 0.54 17.28 11.67
N LEU A 206 1.07 18.10 10.74
CA LEU A 206 1.91 17.66 9.61
C LEU A 206 1.27 16.63 8.66
N TYR A 207 0.00 16.28 8.86
CA TYR A 207 -0.73 15.21 8.16
C TYR A 207 -0.07 13.83 8.25
N TYR A 208 0.55 13.49 9.39
CA TYR A 208 1.08 12.15 9.66
C TYR A 208 0.03 11.06 9.44
N HIS A 209 -1.21 11.30 9.89
CA HIS A 209 -2.29 10.34 9.74
C HIS A 209 -3.05 10.58 8.43
N SER A 210 -2.43 10.19 7.33
CA SER A 210 -3.03 10.20 6.01
C SER A 210 -2.84 8.85 5.31
N ALA A 211 -3.59 8.64 4.23
CA ALA A 211 -3.49 7.44 3.43
C ALA A 211 -3.40 7.79 1.95
N VAL A 212 -2.52 7.12 1.22
CA VAL A 212 -2.60 7.05 -0.23
C VAL A 212 -3.73 6.09 -0.58
N ILE A 213 -4.61 6.50 -1.48
CA ILE A 213 -5.65 5.63 -2.04
C ILE A 213 -5.43 5.50 -3.54
N ILE A 214 -5.39 4.26 -4.01
CA ILE A 214 -5.26 3.90 -5.42
C ILE A 214 -6.55 3.21 -5.81
N VAL A 215 -7.33 3.85 -6.68
CA VAL A 215 -8.63 3.34 -7.16
C VAL A 215 -8.47 2.95 -8.61
N PHE A 216 -8.98 1.78 -8.98
CA PHE A 216 -8.90 1.26 -10.33
C PHE A 216 -10.19 0.54 -10.75
N ASP A 217 -10.55 0.65 -12.01
CA ASP A 217 -11.68 -0.05 -12.62
C ASP A 217 -11.18 -1.08 -13.63
N LEU A 218 -11.18 -2.36 -13.23
CA LEU A 218 -10.79 -3.47 -14.10
C LEU A 218 -11.91 -3.89 -15.09
N GLY A 219 -13.08 -3.25 -15.01
CA GLY A 219 -14.25 -3.57 -15.81
C GLY A 219 -14.86 -4.94 -15.48
N THR A 220 -15.88 -5.31 -16.27
CA THR A 220 -16.48 -6.64 -16.27
C THR A 220 -15.99 -7.44 -17.47
N ALA A 221 -15.81 -8.76 -17.32
CA ALA A 221 -15.92 -9.65 -18.47
C ALA A 221 -17.28 -9.36 -19.16
N ALA A 222 -17.26 -9.19 -20.48
CA ALA A 222 -18.41 -8.72 -21.25
C ALA A 222 -19.71 -9.48 -20.87
N GLY A 223 -20.71 -8.76 -20.36
CA GLY A 223 -22.06 -9.31 -20.14
C GLY A 223 -22.67 -9.18 -18.74
N SER A 224 -21.95 -8.68 -17.72
CA SER A 224 -22.57 -8.31 -16.43
C SER A 224 -22.48 -6.80 -16.19
N GLY A 225 -23.49 -6.21 -15.54
CA GLY A 225 -23.57 -4.74 -15.33
C GLY A 225 -22.31 -4.15 -14.68
N ARG A 226 -22.13 -2.82 -14.80
CA ARG A 226 -20.95 -2.07 -14.33
C ARG A 226 -20.56 -2.51 -12.91
N ARG A 227 -19.41 -3.19 -12.74
CA ARG A 227 -18.84 -3.50 -11.43
C ARG A 227 -18.47 -2.20 -10.69
N ASP A 228 -18.38 -2.31 -9.38
CA ASP A 228 -17.82 -1.27 -8.53
C ASP A 228 -16.30 -1.22 -8.76
N ALA A 229 -15.72 -0.01 -8.68
CA ALA A 229 -14.27 0.15 -8.75
C ALA A 229 -13.62 -0.50 -7.53
N GLU A 230 -12.36 -0.89 -7.63
CA GLU A 230 -11.61 -1.50 -6.55
C GLU A 230 -10.55 -0.53 -6.02
N ALA A 231 -10.22 -0.63 -4.73
CA ALA A 231 -9.24 0.25 -4.11
C ALA A 231 -8.22 -0.49 -3.24
N ILE A 232 -7.00 0.04 -3.23
CA ILE A 232 -5.95 -0.29 -2.26
C ILE A 232 -5.64 0.99 -1.48
N ILE A 233 -5.66 0.90 -0.16
CA ILE A 233 -5.39 2.02 0.75
C ILE A 233 -4.11 1.74 1.49
N TYR A 234 -3.16 2.66 1.43
CA TYR A 234 -1.86 2.56 2.09
C TYR A 234 -1.70 3.68 3.13
N SER A 235 -1.59 3.30 4.40
CA SER A 235 -1.50 4.20 5.55
C SER A 235 -0.44 3.71 6.54
N PRO A 236 0.85 4.03 6.31
CA PRO A 236 1.95 3.50 7.12
C PRO A 236 1.95 4.00 8.57
N HIS A 237 1.51 5.24 8.78
CA HIS A 237 1.36 5.85 10.10
C HIS A 237 -0.04 5.66 10.69
N GLY A 238 -0.94 5.04 9.94
CA GLY A 238 -2.34 4.86 10.28
C GLY A 238 -3.23 6.07 10.00
N ILE A 239 -4.53 5.81 9.94
CA ILE A 239 -5.57 6.79 9.59
C ILE A 239 -6.79 6.61 10.48
N LYS A 240 -7.48 7.71 10.85
CA LYS A 240 -8.66 7.57 11.69
C LYS A 240 -9.78 6.83 10.94
N PRO A 241 -10.47 5.87 11.59
CA PRO A 241 -11.57 5.11 10.98
C PRO A 241 -12.68 5.99 10.41
N ALA A 242 -13.00 7.11 11.07
CA ALA A 242 -14.02 8.05 10.61
C ALA A 242 -13.74 8.61 9.21
N ASP A 243 -12.45 8.81 8.87
CA ASP A 243 -12.03 9.34 7.57
C ASP A 243 -12.08 8.29 6.45
N LEU A 244 -12.33 7.03 6.79
CA LEU A 244 -12.49 5.91 5.85
C LEU A 244 -13.95 5.45 5.69
N ALA A 245 -14.81 5.75 6.67
CA ALA A 245 -16.16 5.18 6.76
C ALA A 245 -17.06 5.49 5.55
N TRP A 246 -16.81 6.60 4.86
CA TRP A 246 -17.59 7.02 3.70
C TRP A 246 -17.33 6.17 2.44
N ILE A 247 -16.20 5.45 2.36
CA ILE A 247 -15.80 4.70 1.15
C ILE A 247 -16.83 3.63 0.79
N LYS A 248 -17.35 2.91 1.79
CA LYS A 248 -18.33 1.83 1.61
C LYS A 248 -19.78 2.30 1.46
N THR A 249 -20.02 3.62 1.34
CA THR A 249 -21.40 4.12 1.18
C THR A 249 -21.93 3.76 -0.22
N PRO A 250 -23.21 3.33 -0.36
CA PRO A 250 -23.74 2.77 -1.61
C PRO A 250 -23.55 3.65 -2.87
N GLY A 251 -23.44 4.97 -2.71
CA GLY A 251 -23.22 5.90 -3.81
C GLY A 251 -21.79 5.94 -4.35
N LYS A 252 -20.78 5.54 -3.58
CA LYS A 252 -19.36 5.64 -4.01
C LYS A 252 -18.94 4.54 -4.96
N ARG A 253 -19.54 3.35 -4.85
CA ARG A 253 -19.25 2.18 -5.69
C ARG A 253 -17.75 1.85 -5.74
N ILE A 254 -17.09 1.90 -4.58
CA ILE A 254 -15.68 1.51 -4.39
C ILE A 254 -15.64 0.34 -3.40
N ASN A 255 -15.05 -0.77 -3.83
CA ASN A 255 -14.77 -1.93 -2.99
C ASN A 255 -13.30 -1.91 -2.56
N THR A 256 -13.03 -1.76 -1.26
CA THR A 256 -11.67 -1.77 -0.75
C THR A 256 -11.15 -3.21 -0.72
N LEU A 257 -10.15 -3.52 -1.54
CA LEU A 257 -9.51 -4.85 -1.51
C LEU A 257 -8.59 -4.98 -0.31
N ALA A 258 -7.70 -4.00 -0.12
CA ALA A 258 -6.67 -4.05 0.90
C ALA A 258 -6.51 -2.72 1.61
N LEU A 259 -6.32 -2.80 2.93
CA LEU A 259 -5.79 -1.73 3.77
C LEU A 259 -4.41 -2.17 4.26
N LEU A 260 -3.37 -1.46 3.83
CA LEU A 260 -2.01 -1.59 4.33
C LEU A 260 -1.85 -0.61 5.49
N HIS A 261 -1.76 -1.14 6.71
CA HIS A 261 -1.74 -0.34 7.94
C HIS A 261 -0.88 -1.02 9.01
N GLY A 262 0.02 -0.27 9.64
CA GLY A 262 0.94 -0.79 10.65
C GLY A 262 0.27 -1.24 11.96
N LEU A 263 0.94 -2.17 12.63
CA LEU A 263 0.59 -2.72 13.93
C LEU A 263 1.18 -1.93 15.10
N ASP A 264 2.33 -1.29 14.90
CA ASP A 264 3.04 -0.60 15.97
C ASP A 264 2.36 0.72 16.36
N ASP A 265 2.02 0.89 17.65
CA ASP A 265 1.71 2.20 18.23
C ASP A 265 3.05 2.87 18.59
N VAL A 266 3.38 3.95 17.88
CA VAL A 266 4.63 4.67 18.05
C VAL A 266 4.33 6.10 18.46
N ARG A 267 4.97 6.56 19.55
CA ARG A 267 4.86 7.93 20.05
C ARG A 267 6.23 8.53 20.32
N ILE A 268 6.36 9.83 20.11
CA ILE A 268 7.43 10.63 20.71
C ILE A 268 6.96 11.04 22.11
N TRP A 269 7.54 10.42 23.13
CA TRP A 269 7.19 10.67 24.54
C TRP A 269 5.66 10.63 24.80
N MET A 270 5.10 11.68 25.42
CA MET A 270 3.68 11.89 25.69
C MET A 270 3.03 12.89 24.72
N THR A 271 3.75 13.38 23.70
CA THR A 271 3.34 14.60 22.97
C THR A 271 2.85 14.35 21.55
N SER A 272 3.47 13.43 20.81
CA SER A 272 3.13 13.21 19.38
C SER A 272 2.94 11.73 19.09
N GLN A 273 1.74 11.38 18.62
CA GLN A 273 1.42 10.08 18.04
C GLN A 273 1.98 10.04 16.61
N LEU A 274 2.87 9.08 16.35
CA LEU A 274 3.48 8.86 15.03
C LEU A 274 2.77 7.76 14.26
N ASN A 275 2.53 6.60 14.87
CA ASN A 275 1.81 5.48 14.25
C ASN A 275 0.62 5.09 15.13
N LEU A 276 -0.58 4.92 14.56
CA LEU A 276 -1.81 4.63 15.33
C LEU A 276 -1.93 3.17 15.82
N GLY A 277 -1.17 2.25 15.23
CA GLY A 277 -1.06 0.85 15.64
C GLY A 277 -2.29 -0.03 15.42
N ALA A 278 -2.19 -1.28 15.89
CA ALA A 278 -3.10 -2.37 15.54
C ALA A 278 -4.56 -2.15 15.96
N LEU A 279 -4.81 -1.55 17.13
CA LEU A 279 -6.19 -1.28 17.60
C LEU A 279 -6.92 -0.29 16.69
N ASN A 280 -6.19 0.70 16.17
CA ASN A 280 -6.72 1.61 15.16
C ASN A 280 -6.91 0.90 13.81
N GLY A 281 -5.95 0.04 13.42
CA GLY A 281 -6.03 -0.76 12.20
C GLY A 281 -7.31 -1.61 12.11
N ILE A 282 -7.73 -2.25 13.21
CA ILE A 282 -9.00 -3.01 13.30
C ILE A 282 -10.21 -2.12 13.01
N GLU A 283 -10.25 -0.93 13.60
CA GLU A 283 -11.36 -0.01 13.40
C GLU A 283 -11.34 0.57 11.97
N ALA A 284 -10.14 0.82 11.42
CA ALA A 284 -9.92 1.33 10.09
C ALA A 284 -10.33 0.32 8.99
N VAL A 285 -9.93 -0.95 9.12
CA VAL A 285 -10.31 -2.02 8.15
C VAL A 285 -11.83 -2.20 8.14
N ARG A 286 -12.48 -2.13 9.31
CA ARG A 286 -13.95 -2.17 9.43
C ARG A 286 -14.63 -0.95 8.81
N ALA A 287 -14.03 0.23 8.94
CA ALA A 287 -14.56 1.46 8.40
C ALA A 287 -14.54 1.49 6.87
N CYS A 288 -13.40 1.16 6.23
CA CYS A 288 -13.30 1.09 4.77
C CYS A 288 -13.88 -0.19 4.16
N GLY A 289 -14.17 -1.21 4.98
CA GLY A 289 -14.66 -2.51 4.52
C GLY A 289 -13.62 -3.31 3.73
N ALA A 290 -12.34 -3.13 4.05
CA ALA A 290 -11.28 -3.84 3.33
C ALA A 290 -11.33 -5.34 3.58
N ARG A 291 -11.17 -6.13 2.51
CA ARG A 291 -11.08 -7.59 2.62
C ARG A 291 -9.77 -8.00 3.31
N TYR A 292 -8.65 -7.40 2.93
CA TYR A 292 -7.34 -7.70 3.47
C TYR A 292 -6.87 -6.58 4.37
N TRP A 293 -6.42 -6.91 5.58
CA TRP A 293 -5.57 -6.04 6.38
C TRP A 293 -4.15 -6.56 6.32
N ILE A 294 -3.26 -5.75 5.73
CA ILE A 294 -1.87 -6.13 5.48
C ILE A 294 -0.97 -5.27 6.37
N ALA A 295 -0.10 -5.92 7.15
CA ALA A 295 0.87 -5.22 7.98
C ALA A 295 1.92 -4.49 7.12
N THR A 296 2.29 -3.28 7.52
CA THR A 296 3.31 -2.44 6.85
C THR A 296 3.91 -1.47 7.86
N HIS A 297 5.11 -0.95 7.62
CA HIS A 297 5.82 -0.01 8.51
C HIS A 297 6.12 -0.56 9.92
N ASP A 298 6.12 -1.88 10.07
CA ASP A 298 6.32 -2.55 11.36
C ASP A 298 7.77 -3.03 11.57
N GLU A 299 8.70 -2.72 10.64
CA GLU A 299 10.10 -3.07 10.82
C GLU A 299 10.66 -2.40 12.09
N VAL A 300 11.27 -3.20 12.96
CA VAL A 300 12.06 -2.68 14.08
C VAL A 300 13.41 -2.23 13.54
N LYS A 301 13.45 -1.01 13.01
CA LYS A 301 14.65 -0.40 12.43
C LYS A 301 15.75 -0.22 13.47
N LYS A 302 17.02 -0.35 13.07
CA LYS A 302 18.15 0.03 13.93
C LYS A 302 18.28 1.55 13.90
N GLY A 303 18.12 2.22 15.04
CA GLY A 303 18.20 3.68 15.13
C GLY A 303 19.44 4.19 15.85
N ALA A 304 19.98 5.33 15.40
CA ALA A 304 20.99 6.14 16.10
C ALA A 304 20.54 7.61 16.16
N GLY A 305 21.00 8.36 17.16
CA GLY A 305 20.64 9.78 17.36
C GLY A 305 19.82 10.03 18.63
N VAL A 306 19.49 11.29 18.91
CA VAL A 306 18.84 11.69 20.17
C VAL A 306 17.37 11.26 20.22
N ILE A 307 16.68 11.22 19.07
CA ILE A 307 15.24 10.93 19.06
C ILE A 307 14.93 9.45 19.28
N SER A 308 15.84 8.53 18.95
CA SER A 308 15.62 7.09 19.19
C SER A 308 15.47 6.77 20.68
N TRP A 309 16.06 7.57 21.57
CA TRP A 309 15.89 7.45 23.03
C TRP A 309 14.52 7.93 23.52
N LEU A 310 13.81 8.75 22.73
CA LEU A 310 12.52 9.35 23.07
C LEU A 310 11.33 8.62 22.44
N LEU A 311 11.59 7.71 21.50
CA LEU A 311 10.56 6.88 20.86
C LEU A 311 10.07 5.81 21.83
N ARG A 312 8.76 5.80 22.08
CA ARG A 312 8.07 4.73 22.78
C ARG A 312 7.28 3.93 21.76
N ARG A 313 7.63 2.65 21.58
CA ARG A 313 6.94 1.72 20.70
C ARG A 313 6.19 0.70 21.55
N LYS A 314 4.92 0.50 21.25
CA LYS A 314 4.13 -0.62 21.76
C LYS A 314 3.74 -1.50 20.58
N SER A 315 4.48 -2.59 20.40
CA SER A 315 4.15 -3.61 19.42
C SER A 315 3.06 -4.48 19.99
N TYR A 316 1.88 -4.39 19.38
CA TYR A 316 0.83 -5.37 19.59
C TYR A 316 1.03 -6.49 18.57
N GLY A 317 1.08 -7.74 19.02
CA GLY A 317 0.93 -8.86 18.09
C GLY A 317 -0.50 -8.88 17.55
N LEU A 318 -0.70 -9.48 16.36
CA LEU A 318 -2.05 -9.72 15.82
C LEU A 318 -2.96 -10.37 16.87
N GLN A 319 -2.43 -11.32 17.64
CA GLN A 319 -3.17 -12.03 18.69
C GLN A 319 -3.66 -11.10 19.81
N ASP A 320 -2.90 -10.06 20.16
CA ASP A 320 -3.30 -9.11 21.20
C ASP A 320 -4.37 -8.14 20.67
N ALA A 321 -4.26 -7.77 19.40
CA ALA A 321 -5.25 -6.95 18.71
C ALA A 321 -6.59 -7.69 18.57
N VAL A 322 -6.56 -8.96 18.13
CA VAL A 322 -7.75 -9.82 18.03
C VAL A 322 -8.41 -10.03 19.39
N LYS A 323 -7.65 -10.34 20.45
CA LYS A 323 -8.22 -10.48 21.80
C LYS A 323 -8.89 -9.19 22.29
N ALA A 324 -8.30 -8.04 22.00
CA ALA A 324 -8.88 -6.75 22.35
C ALA A 324 -10.14 -6.43 21.53
N GLU A 325 -10.20 -6.89 20.28
CA GLU A 325 -11.39 -6.83 19.43
C GLU A 325 -12.50 -7.73 19.96
N GLU A 326 -12.22 -9.01 20.24
CA GLU A 326 -13.16 -9.97 20.81
C GLU A 326 -13.79 -9.44 22.10
N ALA A 327 -12.96 -8.94 23.04
CA ALA A 327 -13.46 -8.36 24.28
C ALA A 327 -14.34 -7.11 24.07
N LYS A 328 -14.08 -6.31 23.04
CA LYS A 328 -14.94 -5.16 22.67
C LYS A 328 -16.27 -5.62 22.06
N LEU A 329 -16.23 -6.62 21.18
CA LEU A 329 -17.43 -7.17 20.51
C LEU A 329 -18.34 -7.86 21.51
N ASP A 330 -17.77 -8.62 22.46
CA ASP A 330 -18.53 -9.24 23.56
C ASP A 330 -19.24 -8.19 24.42
N ALA A 331 -18.64 -7.01 24.59
CA ALA A 331 -19.22 -5.91 25.35
C ALA A 331 -20.27 -5.11 24.55
N SER A 332 -20.15 -5.00 23.23
CA SER A 332 -21.08 -4.22 22.38
C SER A 332 -22.22 -5.05 21.77
N GLY A 333 -22.07 -6.37 21.68
CA GLY A 333 -22.99 -7.26 20.98
C GLY A 333 -22.88 -7.21 19.46
N ASP A 334 -21.83 -6.57 18.91
CA ASP A 334 -21.60 -6.48 17.47
C ASP A 334 -21.01 -7.78 16.91
N SER A 335 -21.24 -8.02 15.62
CA SER A 335 -20.58 -9.11 14.91
C SER A 335 -19.15 -8.72 14.49
N PRO A 336 -18.19 -9.65 14.51
CA PRO A 336 -16.83 -9.39 14.04
C PRO A 336 -16.85 -9.00 12.56
N ALA A 337 -15.99 -8.03 12.20
CA ALA A 337 -15.76 -7.70 10.81
C ALA A 337 -15.00 -8.85 10.14
N HIS A 338 -15.47 -9.30 8.98
CA HIS A 338 -14.78 -10.35 8.22
C HIS A 338 -13.67 -9.74 7.37
N TYR A 339 -12.43 -9.81 7.84
CA TYR A 339 -11.22 -9.46 7.09
C TYR A 339 -10.14 -10.54 7.24
N ASP A 340 -9.33 -10.70 6.20
CA ASP A 340 -8.17 -11.58 6.18
C ASP A 340 -6.94 -10.76 6.62
N PHE A 341 -6.40 -11.03 7.81
CA PHE A 341 -5.12 -10.44 8.21
C PHE A 341 -3.95 -11.16 7.53
N VAL A 342 -3.02 -10.41 6.94
CA VAL A 342 -1.86 -10.97 6.23
C VAL A 342 -0.57 -10.24 6.67
N GLY A 343 0.39 -11.00 7.20
CA GLY A 343 1.76 -10.54 7.39
C GLY A 343 2.61 -10.95 6.19
N LEU A 344 3.23 -9.99 5.51
CA LEU A 344 4.14 -10.22 4.38
C LEU A 344 5.54 -9.73 4.76
N GLY A 345 6.55 -10.60 4.68
CA GLY A 345 7.94 -10.20 4.85
C GLY A 345 8.53 -9.57 3.59
N SER A 346 9.76 -9.07 3.70
CA SER A 346 10.55 -8.67 2.52
C SER A 346 10.67 -9.84 1.53
N GLY A 347 10.21 -9.65 0.29
CA GLY A 347 10.21 -10.67 -0.77
C GLY A 347 8.95 -11.52 -0.84
N ASP A 348 7.92 -11.20 -0.05
CA ASP A 348 6.61 -11.84 -0.12
C ASP A 348 5.64 -11.04 -0.99
N GLY A 349 4.74 -11.74 -1.67
CA GLY A 349 3.64 -11.15 -2.42
C GLY A 349 2.30 -11.79 -2.10
N LEU A 350 1.22 -11.16 -2.53
CA LEU A 350 -0.16 -11.59 -2.33
C LEU A 350 -1.02 -11.25 -3.55
N VAL A 351 -1.78 -12.22 -4.05
CA VAL A 351 -2.84 -11.96 -5.04
C VAL A 351 -4.12 -11.49 -4.34
N LEU A 352 -4.59 -10.29 -4.68
CA LEU A 352 -5.79 -9.68 -4.09
C LEU A 352 -7.07 -10.17 -4.78
N GLN A 353 -7.76 -11.10 -4.14
CA GLN A 353 -9.01 -11.64 -4.64
C GLN A 353 -10.17 -10.65 -4.46
N ALA A 354 -11.09 -10.59 -5.42
CA ALA A 354 -12.32 -9.82 -5.31
C ALA A 354 -13.18 -10.32 -4.13
N ALA A 355 -14.00 -9.46 -3.52
CA ALA A 355 -14.93 -9.89 -2.46
C ALA A 355 -15.78 -11.08 -2.92
N ALA A 356 -15.93 -12.10 -2.07
CA ALA A 356 -16.85 -13.20 -2.39
C ALA A 356 -18.25 -12.61 -2.56
N ALA A 357 -18.93 -12.94 -3.68
CA ALA A 357 -20.33 -12.60 -3.82
C ALA A 357 -21.06 -13.23 -2.62
N ALA A 358 -21.78 -12.42 -1.84
CA ALA A 358 -22.60 -12.93 -0.76
C ALA A 358 -23.52 -13.98 -1.37
N SER A 359 -23.29 -15.25 -1.01
CA SER A 359 -24.10 -16.35 -1.49
C SER A 359 -25.49 -16.11 -0.91
N SER A 360 -26.42 -15.64 -1.75
CA SER A 360 -27.84 -15.58 -1.41
C SER A 360 -28.36 -17.01 -1.39
N LEU A 361 -28.00 -17.76 -0.35
CA LEU A 361 -28.72 -18.97 0.02
C LEU A 361 -30.00 -18.53 0.72
N VAL A 362 -30.97 -18.16 -0.11
CA VAL A 362 -32.39 -18.28 0.22
C VAL A 362 -32.76 -19.72 -0.04
N ALA A 363 -33.06 -20.46 1.02
CA ALA A 363 -34.05 -21.53 1.05
C ALA A 363 -34.53 -21.70 2.50
#